data_AF-A0AAV7KL50-F1
#
_entry.id   AF-A0AAV7KL50-F1
#
_cell.length_a   1.000
_cell.length_b   1.000
_cell.length_c   1.000
_cell.angle_alpha   90.00
_cell.angle_beta   90.00
_cell.angle_gamma   90.00
#
_symmetry.space_group_name_H-M   'P 1'
#
loop_
_entity.id
_entity.type
_entity.pdbx_description
1 polymer ?
#
loop_
_entity_poly.entity_id
_entity_poly.type
_entity_poly.pdbx_seq_one_letter_code
_entity_poly.pdbx_strand_id
1 'polypeptide(L)'
;MGSHKEKILIAFQFLVVLFIGIAYVNKVRKCNELEDSISMKNILISNEMDNESDVSKEELAIILCERGIQELRDNMDKCKLQQRNLAKQISDNNAEGLQQILRIGQERLDECFEERHVLSSTYMECNPKYSLSREDTSIYRNGSSVNKIKNFIVFLGYPRSGASIVGALLDGHPNVVISNEFNPVIRWIKSQSGKEPKFNRFELFRNIKNAAWAAINTEDGTRSKFRTNKYYSLYVPGLYQGEYKDYIQIIGDKQDNLLVDYDEGDDGSKNFIQMLERFKDFVGYQVKFIHIVRNPFDNIATVLLYNISSRNQMIKFGGIINQPEILLSFVKEQFVMYEKIQRYMKYFGERLLTLNHEDLISEPTLFIKRMCNHMEIYCGKYYLKIASNSVFSDATKSRHSVEWDQHAITMIESAIQNYTFLNRYTFEN
;
A
#
# COMPACT_ATOMS: atom_id res chain seq x y z
N MET A 1 45.53 12.97 21.60
CA MET A 1 44.84 13.90 20.65
C MET A 1 44.39 13.23 19.33
N GLY A 2 44.36 11.89 19.21
CA GLY A 2 43.97 11.19 17.96
C GLY A 2 42.47 10.95 17.75
N SER A 3 41.69 10.72 18.81
CA SER A 3 40.30 10.22 18.63
C SER A 3 39.25 11.26 18.26
N HIS A 4 39.58 12.56 18.30
CA HIS A 4 38.62 13.61 17.94
C HIS A 4 38.68 13.97 16.45
N LYS A 5 39.88 13.96 15.85
CA LYS A 5 40.06 14.20 14.40
C LYS A 5 39.48 13.06 13.56
N GLU A 6 39.62 11.82 14.02
CA GLU A 6 39.06 10.64 13.34
C GLU A 6 37.53 10.66 13.34
N LYS A 7 36.91 11.07 14.45
CA LYS A 7 35.45 11.21 14.56
C LYS A 7 34.89 12.33 13.66
N ILE A 8 35.62 13.43 13.52
CA ILE A 8 35.24 14.52 12.61
C ILE A 8 35.36 14.08 11.15
N LEU A 9 36.42 13.34 10.79
CA LEU A 9 36.60 12.82 9.44
C LEU A 9 35.51 11.82 9.04
N ILE A 10 35.12 10.92 9.96
CA ILE A 10 34.03 9.96 9.74
C ILE A 10 32.68 10.67 9.63
N ALA A 11 32.41 11.66 10.47
CA ALA A 11 31.17 12.46 10.39
C ALA A 11 31.08 13.24 9.07
N PHE A 12 32.21 13.76 8.59
CA PHE A 12 32.27 14.49 7.33
C PHE A 12 32.08 13.56 6.11
N GLN A 13 32.69 12.37 6.12
CA GLN A 13 32.45 11.34 5.10
C GLN A 13 30.98 10.92 5.05
N PHE A 14 30.33 10.79 6.21
CA PHE A 14 28.89 10.49 6.30
C PHE A 14 28.02 11.60 5.71
N LEU A 15 28.33 12.86 6.02
CA LEU A 15 27.59 14.01 5.47
C LEU A 15 27.76 14.11 3.95
N VAL A 16 28.96 13.91 3.42
CA VAL A 16 29.21 13.94 1.97
C VAL A 16 28.44 12.83 1.25
N VAL A 17 28.40 11.61 1.80
CA VAL A 17 27.61 10.51 1.24
C VAL A 17 26.10 10.81 1.31
N LEU A 18 25.64 11.40 2.42
CA LEU A 18 24.24 11.80 2.59
C LEU A 18 23.83 12.89 1.57
N PHE A 19 24.67 13.90 1.38
CA PHE A 19 24.42 14.98 0.42
C PHE A 19 24.50 14.51 -1.04
N ILE A 20 25.42 13.61 -1.36
CA ILE A 20 25.48 12.97 -2.69
C ILE A 20 24.25 12.08 -2.92
N GLY A 21 23.79 11.37 -1.89
CA GLY A 21 22.54 10.60 -1.95
C GLY A 21 21.32 11.48 -2.21
N ILE A 22 21.20 12.61 -1.52
CA ILE A 22 20.11 13.58 -1.71
C ILE A 22 20.17 14.21 -3.09
N ALA A 23 21.36 14.61 -3.56
CA ALA A 23 21.55 15.16 -4.90
C ALA A 23 21.25 14.11 -6.00
N TYR A 24 21.63 12.85 -5.78
CA TYR A 24 21.34 11.74 -6.69
C TYR A 24 19.83 11.45 -6.76
N VAL A 25 19.14 11.39 -5.63
CA VAL A 25 17.67 11.19 -5.55
C VAL A 25 16.93 12.34 -6.23
N ASN A 26 17.35 13.59 -6.01
CA ASN A 26 16.74 14.75 -6.67
C ASN A 26 17.02 14.79 -8.18
N LYS A 27 18.17 14.26 -8.63
CA LYS A 27 18.53 14.22 -10.06
C LYS A 27 17.85 13.06 -10.79
N VAL A 28 17.71 11.89 -10.15
CA VAL A 28 16.90 10.77 -10.67
C VAL A 28 15.44 11.17 -10.78
N ARG A 29 14.92 11.93 -9.81
CA ARG A 29 13.58 12.50 -9.87
C ARG A 29 13.41 13.48 -11.04
N LYS A 30 14.40 14.34 -11.31
CA LYS A 30 14.42 15.21 -12.51
C LYS A 30 14.54 14.44 -13.83
N CYS A 31 15.23 13.30 -13.86
CA CYS A 31 15.28 12.44 -15.04
C CYS A 31 13.94 11.75 -15.33
N ASN A 32 13.23 11.30 -14.30
CA ASN A 32 11.88 10.74 -14.45
C ASN A 32 10.87 11.82 -14.90
N GLU A 33 11.02 13.06 -14.43
CA GLU A 33 10.25 14.22 -14.91
C GLU A 33 10.57 14.60 -16.39
N LEU A 34 11.75 14.23 -16.90
CA LEU A 34 12.15 14.42 -18.31
C LEU A 34 11.61 13.32 -19.25
N GLU A 35 11.52 12.06 -18.78
CA GLU A 35 10.82 10.98 -19.50
C GLU A 35 9.34 11.33 -19.74
N ASP A 36 8.70 11.95 -18.75
CA ASP A 36 7.30 12.42 -18.85
C ASP A 36 7.14 13.65 -19.77
N SER A 37 8.19 14.46 -19.93
CA SER A 37 8.22 15.62 -20.84
C SER A 37 8.36 15.23 -22.32
N ILE A 38 9.06 14.13 -22.62
CA ILE A 38 9.21 13.61 -23.99
C ILE A 38 7.87 13.09 -24.55
N SER A 39 6.99 12.57 -23.67
CA SER A 39 5.61 12.17 -23.99
C SER A 39 4.68 13.36 -24.34
N MET A 40 5.12 14.60 -24.08
CA MET A 40 4.36 15.83 -24.32
C MET A 40 4.71 16.56 -25.61
N LYS A 41 5.94 16.42 -26.12
CA LYS A 41 6.34 17.08 -27.39
C LYS A 41 5.70 16.46 -28.64
N ASN A 42 5.14 15.25 -28.54
CA ASN A 42 4.35 14.64 -29.62
C ASN A 42 3.02 15.38 -29.92
N ILE A 43 2.60 16.34 -29.08
CA ILE A 43 1.34 17.06 -29.25
C ILE A 43 1.54 18.49 -29.79
N LEU A 44 2.75 19.04 -29.77
CA LEU A 44 3.02 20.44 -30.21
C LEU A 44 3.78 20.58 -31.53
N ILE A 45 4.22 19.48 -32.16
CA ILE A 45 4.83 19.49 -33.52
C ILE A 45 3.78 19.19 -34.62
N SER A 46 2.52 19.58 -34.37
CA SER A 46 1.45 19.54 -35.38
C SER A 46 1.15 20.90 -36.02
N ASN A 47 1.72 22.00 -35.52
CA ASN A 47 1.33 23.35 -35.98
C ASN A 47 2.43 24.22 -36.57
N GLU A 48 3.70 23.82 -36.56
CA GLU A 48 4.74 24.53 -37.30
C GLU A 48 5.72 23.51 -37.90
N MET A 49 6.19 23.80 -39.12
CA MET A 49 7.03 22.98 -40.02
C MET A 49 6.26 22.26 -41.14
N ASP A 50 5.70 23.08 -42.03
CA ASP A 50 5.95 22.87 -43.46
C ASP A 50 7.44 23.14 -43.74
N ASN A 51 7.99 22.34 -44.67
CA ASN A 51 9.30 22.42 -45.33
C ASN A 51 10.45 21.57 -44.76
N GLU A 52 10.70 20.50 -45.54
CA GLU A 52 12.00 19.96 -45.94
C GLU A 52 13.06 19.72 -44.86
N SER A 53 13.04 18.53 -44.26
CA SER A 53 14.25 17.70 -44.10
C SER A 53 13.86 16.23 -43.88
N ASP A 54 14.58 15.33 -44.53
CA ASP A 54 14.27 13.89 -44.72
C ASP A 54 14.56 13.00 -43.49
N VAL A 55 14.45 13.56 -42.29
CA VAL A 55 14.65 12.83 -41.03
C VAL A 55 13.29 12.73 -40.35
N SER A 56 12.81 11.50 -40.14
CA SER A 56 11.50 11.29 -39.53
C SER A 56 11.42 11.97 -38.16
N LYS A 57 10.23 12.48 -37.79
CA LYS A 57 10.02 13.13 -36.48
C LYS A 57 10.41 12.19 -35.32
N GLU A 58 10.27 10.87 -35.49
CA GLU A 58 10.79 9.88 -34.56
C GLU A 58 12.31 9.84 -34.50
N GLU A 59 13.03 9.85 -35.62
CA GLU A 59 14.50 9.87 -35.64
C GLU A 59 15.06 11.15 -35.01
N LEU A 60 14.43 12.32 -35.26
CA LEU A 60 14.87 13.58 -34.65
C LEU A 60 14.66 13.57 -33.12
N ALA A 61 13.55 12.97 -32.65
CA ALA A 61 13.27 12.80 -31.22
C ALA A 61 14.28 11.84 -30.56
N ILE A 62 14.63 10.75 -31.24
CA ILE A 62 15.66 9.80 -30.77
C ILE A 62 17.02 10.51 -30.69
N ILE A 63 17.44 11.23 -31.74
CA ILE A 63 18.72 11.95 -31.78
C ILE A 63 18.81 13.01 -30.66
N LEU A 64 17.73 13.75 -30.42
CA LEU A 64 17.68 14.76 -29.35
C LEU A 64 17.69 14.13 -27.95
N CYS A 65 17.00 13.00 -27.77
CA CYS A 65 17.00 12.26 -26.51
C CYS A 65 18.39 11.64 -26.23
N GLU A 66 19.03 11.07 -27.25
CA GLU A 66 20.38 10.53 -27.16
C GLU A 66 21.43 11.61 -26.86
N ARG A 67 21.30 12.81 -27.47
CA ARG A 67 22.14 13.96 -27.13
C ARG A 67 21.96 14.41 -25.68
N GLY A 68 20.71 14.48 -25.19
CA GLY A 68 20.43 14.82 -23.79
C GLY A 68 20.99 13.79 -22.81
N ILE A 69 20.85 12.50 -23.13
CA ILE A 69 21.44 11.40 -22.33
C ILE A 69 22.98 11.46 -22.37
N GLN A 70 23.57 11.79 -23.51
CA GLN A 70 25.02 11.89 -23.65
C GLN A 70 25.58 13.10 -22.90
N GLU A 71 24.95 14.27 -22.97
CA GLU A 71 25.33 15.43 -22.15
C GLU A 71 25.20 15.13 -20.65
N LEU A 72 24.18 14.37 -20.24
CA LEU A 72 24.04 13.91 -18.86
C LEU A 72 25.18 12.97 -18.45
N ARG A 73 25.58 12.03 -19.32
CA ARG A 73 26.72 11.14 -19.09
C ARG A 73 28.04 11.92 -19.00
N ASP A 74 28.28 12.84 -19.92
CA ASP A 74 29.47 13.68 -19.93
C ASP A 74 29.56 14.55 -18.67
N ASN A 75 28.42 15.09 -18.21
CA ASN A 75 28.35 15.85 -16.96
C ASN A 75 28.56 14.95 -15.72
N MET A 76 28.08 13.71 -15.73
CA MET A 76 28.37 12.75 -14.66
C MET A 76 29.85 12.37 -14.63
N ASP A 77 30.48 12.17 -15.78
CA ASP A 77 31.88 11.78 -15.87
C ASP A 77 32.80 12.96 -15.51
N LYS A 78 32.43 14.20 -15.86
CA LYS A 78 33.07 15.42 -15.34
C LYS A 78 32.96 15.51 -13.80
N CYS A 79 31.78 15.24 -13.24
CA CYS A 79 31.59 15.20 -11.78
C CYS A 79 32.44 14.11 -11.12
N LYS A 80 32.50 12.91 -11.69
CA LYS A 80 33.33 11.81 -11.17
C LYS A 80 34.83 12.12 -11.25
N LEU A 81 35.28 12.72 -12.36
CA LEU A 81 36.67 13.14 -12.53
C LEU A 81 37.05 14.24 -11.54
N GLN A 82 36.16 15.22 -11.33
CA GLN A 82 36.34 16.26 -10.32
C GLN A 82 36.34 15.70 -8.91
N GLN A 83 35.48 14.73 -8.59
CA GLN A 83 35.51 14.01 -7.31
C GLN A 83 36.82 13.26 -7.09
N ARG A 84 37.36 12.62 -8.13
CA ARG A 84 38.67 11.95 -8.06
C ARG A 84 39.81 12.96 -7.85
N ASN A 85 39.77 14.10 -8.53
CA ASN A 85 40.75 15.17 -8.35
C ASN A 85 40.66 15.79 -6.94
N LEU A 86 39.43 15.97 -6.43
CA LEU A 86 39.19 16.48 -5.08
C LEU A 86 39.65 15.49 -4.01
N ALA A 87 39.38 14.19 -4.19
CA ALA A 87 39.88 13.14 -3.32
C ALA A 87 41.42 13.06 -3.32
N LYS A 88 42.06 13.32 -4.47
CA LYS A 88 43.51 13.40 -4.60
C LYS A 88 44.09 14.63 -3.90
N GLN A 89 43.42 15.79 -3.98
CA GLN A 89 43.80 17.00 -3.25
C GLN A 89 43.59 16.88 -1.72
N ILE A 90 42.58 16.14 -1.28
CA ILE A 90 42.33 15.86 0.15
C ILE A 90 43.42 14.92 0.72
N SER A 91 43.97 14.02 -0.09
CA SER A 91 45.12 13.17 0.26
C SER A 91 46.37 13.99 0.65
N ASP A 92 46.50 15.20 0.12
CA ASP A 92 47.71 16.00 0.23
C ASP A 92 47.71 16.97 1.43
N ASN A 93 46.75 16.84 2.35
CA ASN A 93 46.73 17.43 3.71
C ASN A 93 47.17 18.91 3.81
N ASN A 94 46.31 19.84 3.41
CA ASN A 94 46.39 21.20 3.96
C ASN A 94 45.01 21.82 4.19
N ALA A 95 44.84 22.49 5.33
CA ALA A 95 43.56 23.02 5.85
C ALA A 95 42.87 24.03 4.90
N GLU A 96 43.62 24.64 3.98
CA GLU A 96 43.08 25.49 2.91
C GLU A 96 42.18 24.72 1.93
N GLY A 97 42.49 23.47 1.61
CA GLY A 97 41.69 22.67 0.68
C GLY A 97 40.27 22.42 1.20
N LEU A 98 40.13 22.24 2.52
CA LEU A 98 38.83 22.04 3.18
C LEU A 98 37.97 23.30 3.19
N GLN A 99 38.57 24.49 3.36
CA GLN A 99 37.84 25.75 3.26
C GLN A 99 37.43 26.08 1.82
N GLN A 100 38.27 25.77 0.84
CA GLN A 100 37.94 25.98 -0.56
C GLN A 100 36.80 25.05 -1.02
N ILE A 101 36.75 23.81 -0.50
CA ILE A 101 35.64 22.88 -0.73
C ILE A 101 34.33 23.39 -0.14
N LEU A 102 34.36 23.91 1.10
CA LEU A 102 33.18 24.50 1.72
C LEU A 102 32.67 25.72 0.94
N ARG A 103 33.59 26.57 0.44
CA ARG A 103 33.22 27.75 -0.35
C ARG A 103 32.59 27.38 -1.69
N ILE A 104 33.16 26.43 -2.43
CA ILE A 104 32.61 25.95 -3.72
C ILE A 104 31.26 25.25 -3.51
N GLY A 105 31.10 24.52 -2.40
CA GLY A 105 29.83 23.90 -2.02
C GLY A 105 28.73 24.93 -1.73
N GLN A 106 29.09 26.03 -1.07
CA GLN A 106 28.17 27.12 -0.73
C GLN A 106 27.78 27.94 -1.97
N GLU A 107 28.75 28.34 -2.80
CA GLU A 107 28.53 29.11 -4.04
C GLU A 107 27.59 28.37 -5.00
N ARG A 108 27.69 27.03 -5.08
CA ARG A 108 26.80 26.22 -5.92
C ARG A 108 25.41 25.97 -5.33
N LEU A 109 25.28 25.99 -4.00
CA LEU A 109 23.98 25.97 -3.33
C LEU A 109 23.18 27.23 -3.66
N ASP A 110 23.86 28.37 -3.73
CA ASP A 110 23.27 29.67 -4.04
C ASP A 110 22.92 29.79 -5.55
N GLU A 111 23.78 29.31 -6.46
CA GLU A 111 23.44 29.21 -7.90
C GLU A 111 22.23 28.30 -8.16
N CYS A 112 22.11 27.17 -7.44
CA CYS A 112 20.94 26.28 -7.54
C CYS A 112 19.67 26.89 -6.92
N PHE A 113 19.82 27.89 -6.04
CA PHE A 113 18.70 28.61 -5.41
C PHE A 113 18.21 29.80 -6.26
N GLU A 114 19.10 30.50 -6.97
CA GLU A 114 18.71 31.60 -7.86
C GLU A 114 18.05 31.11 -9.16
N GLU A 115 18.47 29.97 -9.72
CA GLU A 115 17.77 29.34 -10.86
C GLU A 115 16.32 28.95 -10.52
N ARG A 116 15.99 28.79 -9.23
CA ARG A 116 14.65 28.50 -8.73
C ARG A 116 13.69 29.68 -8.82
N HIS A 117 14.20 30.92 -8.83
CA HIS A 117 13.37 32.13 -8.88
C HIS A 117 13.07 32.61 -10.30
N VAL A 118 13.95 32.34 -11.27
CA VAL A 118 13.69 32.68 -12.68
C VAL A 118 12.75 31.68 -13.36
N LEU A 119 12.73 30.41 -12.90
CA LEU A 119 11.80 29.39 -13.40
C LEU A 119 10.40 29.44 -12.75
N SER A 120 10.16 30.29 -11.75
CA SER A 120 8.86 30.37 -11.07
C SER A 120 7.86 31.31 -11.74
N SER A 121 8.31 32.28 -12.57
CA SER A 121 7.44 33.30 -13.13
C SER A 121 7.09 33.09 -14.61
N THR A 122 7.88 32.33 -15.38
CA THR A 122 7.59 32.03 -16.80
C THR A 122 6.97 30.65 -17.02
N TYR A 123 6.83 29.83 -15.97
CA TYR A 123 6.35 28.44 -16.05
C TYR A 123 4.85 28.25 -15.78
N MET A 124 4.12 29.31 -15.42
CA MET A 124 2.69 29.23 -15.11
C MET A 124 1.76 29.35 -16.33
N GLU A 125 2.25 29.74 -17.51
CA GLU A 125 1.36 30.06 -18.65
C GLU A 125 1.43 29.12 -19.87
N CYS A 126 2.29 28.09 -19.90
CA CYS A 126 2.48 27.29 -21.14
C CYS A 126 2.65 25.76 -20.97
N ASN A 127 2.00 25.11 -19.99
CA ASN A 127 2.08 23.65 -19.84
C ASN A 127 0.71 22.94 -19.65
N PRO A 128 0.14 22.31 -20.71
CA PRO A 128 -1.13 21.58 -20.60
C PRO A 128 -1.07 20.18 -19.94
N LYS A 129 0.09 19.65 -19.52
CA LYS A 129 0.16 18.40 -18.71
C LYS A 129 0.90 18.52 -17.38
N TYR A 130 1.36 19.71 -17.01
CA TYR A 130 1.66 20.03 -15.61
C TYR A 130 1.07 21.40 -15.27
N SER A 131 -0.26 21.50 -15.41
CA SER A 131 -0.95 22.03 -14.24
C SER A 131 -0.78 20.94 -13.17
N LEU A 132 -0.34 21.31 -11.95
CA LEU A 132 -0.99 20.75 -10.77
C LEU A 132 -2.44 20.71 -11.16
N SER A 133 -2.98 19.53 -11.46
CA SER A 133 -4.32 19.52 -11.91
C SER A 133 -5.08 20.07 -10.71
N ARG A 134 -5.63 21.25 -10.93
CA ARG A 134 -6.91 21.65 -10.40
C ARG A 134 -7.98 20.62 -10.85
N GLU A 135 -7.65 19.33 -10.96
CA GLU A 135 -8.47 18.17 -11.33
C GLU A 135 -8.28 16.99 -10.35
N ASP A 136 -7.37 17.04 -9.37
CA ASP A 136 -7.65 16.35 -8.08
C ASP A 136 -8.59 17.21 -7.19
N THR A 137 -9.08 18.30 -7.77
CA THR A 137 -10.40 18.84 -7.42
C THR A 137 -11.54 18.08 -8.12
N SER A 138 -11.38 16.96 -8.82
CA SER A 138 -12.53 16.23 -9.39
C SER A 138 -13.52 15.69 -8.34
N ILE A 139 -13.14 15.69 -7.06
CA ILE A 139 -14.06 15.49 -5.91
C ILE A 139 -14.70 16.81 -5.45
N TYR A 140 -14.02 17.95 -5.68
CA TYR A 140 -14.35 19.28 -5.13
C TYR A 140 -14.99 20.26 -6.15
N ARG A 141 -14.68 20.16 -7.45
CA ARG A 141 -15.27 20.89 -8.58
C ARG A 141 -16.50 20.17 -9.13
N ASN A 142 -16.52 18.86 -8.98
CA ASN A 142 -17.67 18.03 -9.25
C ASN A 142 -17.89 17.18 -7.99
N GLY A 143 -18.93 17.43 -7.20
CA GLY A 143 -19.36 16.44 -6.20
C GLY A 143 -19.68 15.05 -6.82
N SER A 144 -19.59 14.88 -8.14
CA SER A 144 -20.09 13.75 -8.93
C SER A 144 -19.35 12.42 -8.74
N SER A 145 -18.05 12.40 -8.40
CA SER A 145 -17.27 11.15 -8.29
C SER A 145 -17.57 10.36 -7.02
N VAL A 146 -17.86 11.05 -5.91
CA VAL A 146 -18.32 10.46 -4.63
C VAL A 146 -19.86 10.30 -4.61
N ASN A 147 -20.60 11.08 -5.41
CA ASN A 147 -22.06 10.97 -5.53
C ASN A 147 -22.54 9.61 -6.10
N LYS A 148 -21.65 8.76 -6.61
CA LYS A 148 -21.98 7.44 -7.15
C LYS A 148 -21.67 6.29 -6.20
N ILE A 149 -21.17 6.58 -4.99
CA ILE A 149 -20.95 5.55 -3.97
C ILE A 149 -22.29 4.92 -3.60
N LYS A 150 -22.33 3.59 -3.61
CA LYS A 150 -23.49 2.78 -3.22
C LYS A 150 -23.32 2.21 -1.83
N ASN A 151 -22.15 1.63 -1.57
CA ASN A 151 -21.88 0.87 -0.35
C ASN A 151 -20.51 1.23 0.22
N PHE A 152 -20.42 1.22 1.55
CA PHE A 152 -19.17 1.25 2.29
C PHE A 152 -18.81 -0.17 2.74
N ILE A 153 -17.56 -0.62 2.53
CA ILE A 153 -17.13 -1.98 2.90
C ILE A 153 -16.23 -1.95 4.13
N VAL A 154 -16.53 -2.83 5.08
CA VAL A 154 -15.71 -3.09 6.26
C VAL A 154 -15.42 -4.58 6.35
N PHE A 155 -14.17 -4.94 6.59
CA PHE A 155 -13.82 -6.33 6.88
C PHE A 155 -14.09 -6.62 8.36
N LEU A 156 -14.85 -7.69 8.65
CA LEU A 156 -15.09 -8.20 9.99
C LEU A 156 -14.46 -9.57 10.10
N GLY A 157 -13.49 -9.71 10.99
CA GLY A 157 -12.81 -10.97 11.17
C GLY A 157 -11.61 -10.85 12.08
N TYR A 158 -10.64 -11.68 11.77
CA TYR A 158 -9.47 -11.94 12.58
C TYR A 158 -8.23 -12.01 11.68
N PRO A 159 -7.04 -11.74 12.25
CA PRO A 159 -5.80 -11.70 11.49
C PRO A 159 -5.50 -13.05 10.83
N ARG A 160 -4.70 -13.04 9.75
CA ARG A 160 -4.18 -14.23 9.05
C ARG A 160 -5.21 -15.14 8.37
N SER A 161 -6.43 -14.65 8.16
CA SER A 161 -7.50 -15.31 7.40
C SER A 161 -7.36 -15.20 5.88
N GLY A 162 -6.50 -14.29 5.39
CA GLY A 162 -6.39 -13.98 3.96
C GLY A 162 -7.15 -12.72 3.52
N ALA A 163 -7.72 -11.95 4.46
CA ALA A 163 -8.40 -10.69 4.16
C ALA A 163 -7.56 -9.70 3.34
N SER A 164 -6.23 -9.68 3.52
CA SER A 164 -5.34 -8.78 2.79
C SER A 164 -5.32 -9.00 1.27
N ILE A 165 -5.28 -10.25 0.79
CA ILE A 165 -5.36 -10.53 -0.65
C ILE A 165 -6.75 -10.22 -1.19
N VAL A 166 -7.79 -10.49 -0.40
CA VAL A 166 -9.16 -10.15 -0.78
C VAL A 166 -9.33 -8.63 -0.96
N GLY A 167 -8.86 -7.83 0.00
CA GLY A 167 -8.87 -6.38 -0.09
C GLY A 167 -8.07 -5.86 -1.30
N ALA A 168 -6.92 -6.48 -1.59
CA ALA A 168 -6.10 -6.16 -2.74
C ALA A 168 -6.79 -6.45 -4.09
N LEU A 169 -7.46 -7.60 -4.22
CA LEU A 169 -8.22 -7.96 -5.42
C LEU A 169 -9.38 -7.00 -5.64
N LEU A 170 -10.13 -6.69 -4.58
CA LEU A 170 -11.24 -5.75 -4.63
C LEU A 170 -10.81 -4.34 -5.05
N ASP A 171 -9.71 -3.85 -4.49
CA ASP A 171 -9.13 -2.55 -4.87
C ASP A 171 -8.64 -2.51 -6.32
N GLY A 172 -8.42 -3.66 -6.94
CA GLY A 172 -8.11 -3.74 -8.38
C GLY A 172 -9.32 -3.50 -9.30
N HIS A 173 -10.53 -3.44 -8.76
CA HIS A 173 -11.74 -3.25 -9.56
C HIS A 173 -11.88 -1.79 -10.00
N PRO A 174 -12.30 -1.50 -11.25
CA PRO A 174 -12.35 -0.13 -11.79
C PRO A 174 -13.20 0.88 -11.01
N ASN A 175 -14.13 0.44 -10.16
CA ASN A 175 -15.03 1.32 -9.42
C ASN A 175 -15.02 1.08 -7.90
N VAL A 176 -13.96 0.48 -7.38
CA VAL A 176 -13.83 0.11 -5.97
C VAL A 176 -12.51 0.67 -5.43
N VAL A 177 -12.56 1.27 -4.24
CA VAL A 177 -11.36 1.72 -3.52
C VAL A 177 -11.37 1.11 -2.12
N ILE A 178 -10.41 0.25 -1.81
CA ILE A 178 -10.27 -0.40 -0.51
C ILE A 178 -8.90 -0.08 0.06
N SER A 179 -8.86 0.79 1.05
CA SER A 179 -7.65 1.03 1.84
C SER A 179 -7.23 -0.21 2.64
N ASN A 180 -6.01 -0.17 3.18
CA ASN A 180 -5.44 -1.27 3.94
C ASN A 180 -5.03 -0.78 5.33
N GLU A 181 -5.79 -1.20 6.35
CA GLU A 181 -5.57 -0.85 7.76
C GLU A 181 -5.57 0.66 8.02
N PHE A 182 -6.39 1.41 7.28
CA PHE A 182 -6.64 2.81 7.59
C PHE A 182 -7.47 2.97 8.88
N ASN A 183 -8.29 1.96 9.21
CA ASN A 183 -9.09 1.84 10.44
C ASN A 183 -10.16 2.95 10.58
N PRO A 184 -11.01 3.17 9.57
CA PRO A 184 -11.94 4.31 9.51
C PRO A 184 -12.94 4.31 10.67
N VAL A 185 -13.44 3.13 11.06
CA VAL A 185 -14.38 2.97 12.16
C VAL A 185 -13.73 3.38 13.48
N ILE A 186 -12.51 2.87 13.76
CA ILE A 186 -11.77 3.19 14.99
C ILE A 186 -11.40 4.67 15.09
N ARG A 187 -10.93 5.27 14.00
CA ARG A 187 -10.64 6.71 13.94
C ARG A 187 -11.89 7.53 14.19
N TRP A 188 -13.01 7.14 13.60
CA TRP A 188 -14.28 7.82 13.81
C TRP A 188 -14.71 7.76 15.28
N ILE A 189 -14.64 6.60 15.94
CA ILE A 189 -14.95 6.47 17.38
C ILE A 189 -14.05 7.36 18.24
N LYS A 190 -12.75 7.34 17.96
CA LYS A 190 -11.77 8.19 18.66
C LYS A 190 -12.08 9.67 18.45
N SER A 191 -12.55 10.06 17.26
CA SER A 191 -12.99 11.43 16.98
C SER A 191 -14.25 11.82 17.76
N GLN A 192 -15.19 10.90 17.95
CA GLN A 192 -16.40 11.15 18.73
C GLN A 192 -16.11 11.31 20.23
N SER A 193 -15.07 10.63 20.73
CA SER A 193 -14.62 10.71 22.12
C SER A 193 -13.59 11.82 22.37
N GLY A 194 -13.22 12.60 21.34
CA GLY A 194 -12.20 13.66 21.45
C GLY A 194 -10.75 13.17 21.55
N LYS A 195 -10.50 11.87 21.37
CA LYS A 195 -9.15 11.27 21.34
C LYS A 195 -8.43 11.48 20.00
N GLU A 196 -9.16 11.77 18.94
CA GLU A 196 -8.64 12.18 17.63
C GLU A 196 -9.39 13.44 17.13
N PRO A 197 -8.79 14.24 16.22
CA PRO A 197 -9.49 15.37 15.62
C PRO A 197 -10.78 14.94 14.93
N LYS A 198 -11.82 15.78 15.02
CA LYS A 198 -13.05 15.57 14.26
C LYS A 198 -12.77 15.72 12.77
N PHE A 199 -13.44 14.89 11.99
CA PHE A 199 -13.42 14.95 10.54
C PHE A 199 -14.83 14.70 10.00
N ASN A 200 -15.10 15.22 8.81
CA ASN A 200 -16.35 14.95 8.09
C ASN A 200 -16.21 13.76 7.13
N ARG A 201 -17.34 13.30 6.58
CA ARG A 201 -17.36 12.14 5.67
C ARG A 201 -16.50 12.32 4.41
N PHE A 202 -16.37 13.54 3.90
CA PHE A 202 -15.55 13.80 2.70
C PHE A 202 -14.06 13.67 3.01
N GLU A 203 -13.63 14.15 4.18
CA GLU A 203 -12.27 13.95 4.66
C GLU A 203 -11.98 12.47 4.89
N LEU A 204 -12.94 11.72 5.44
CA LEU A 204 -12.81 10.27 5.58
C LEU A 204 -12.55 9.59 4.23
N PHE A 205 -13.39 9.85 3.23
CA PHE A 205 -13.26 9.21 1.91
C PHE A 205 -11.98 9.62 1.19
N ARG A 206 -11.58 10.88 1.29
CA ARG A 206 -10.29 11.36 0.77
C ARG A 206 -9.12 10.62 1.42
N ASN A 207 -9.15 10.44 2.74
CA ASN A 207 -8.08 9.76 3.45
C ASN A 207 -8.02 8.26 3.11
N ILE A 208 -9.17 7.60 2.93
CA ILE A 208 -9.23 6.22 2.44
C ILE A 208 -8.62 6.11 1.04
N LYS A 209 -8.99 7.01 0.11
CA LYS A 209 -8.40 7.06 -1.24
C LYS A 209 -6.88 7.19 -1.17
N ASN A 210 -6.40 8.15 -0.38
CA ASN A 210 -4.98 8.42 -0.23
C ASN A 210 -4.24 7.23 0.40
N ALA A 211 -4.84 6.56 1.38
CA ALA A 211 -4.27 5.36 2.00
C ALA A 211 -4.19 4.18 1.02
N ALA A 212 -5.23 3.98 0.19
CA ALA A 212 -5.23 2.95 -0.85
C ALA A 212 -4.14 3.23 -1.91
N TRP A 213 -4.04 4.48 -2.37
CA TRP A 213 -3.01 4.92 -3.30
C TRP A 213 -1.60 4.72 -2.74
N ALA A 214 -1.37 5.13 -1.48
CA ALA A 214 -0.08 5.00 -0.83
C ALA A 214 0.33 3.53 -0.65
N ALA A 215 -0.62 2.64 -0.36
CA ALA A 215 -0.35 1.21 -0.22
C ALA A 215 0.29 0.58 -1.46
N ILE A 216 0.09 1.16 -2.65
CA ILE A 216 0.62 0.68 -3.93
C ILE A 216 1.86 1.47 -4.38
N ASN A 217 1.84 2.78 -4.19
CA ASN A 217 2.78 3.71 -4.82
C ASN A 217 3.95 4.16 -3.93
N THR A 218 4.07 3.64 -2.70
CA THR A 218 5.27 3.83 -1.87
C THR A 218 6.08 2.54 -1.78
N GLU A 219 7.40 2.63 -1.57
CA GLU A 219 8.28 1.45 -1.46
C GLU A 219 7.90 0.55 -0.27
N ASP A 220 7.49 1.16 0.85
CA ASP A 220 7.10 0.49 2.08
C ASP A 220 5.63 0.03 2.08
N GLY A 221 4.83 0.49 1.12
CA GLY A 221 3.40 0.20 0.99
C GLY A 221 3.10 -1.30 1.05
N THR A 222 1.99 -1.66 1.71
CA THR A 222 1.64 -3.08 1.97
C THR A 222 1.34 -3.86 0.69
N ARG A 223 0.92 -3.17 -0.37
CA ARG A 223 0.64 -3.69 -1.72
C ARG A 223 1.63 -3.17 -2.75
N SER A 224 2.77 -2.65 -2.30
CA SER A 224 3.70 -1.88 -3.12
C SER A 224 4.11 -2.62 -4.39
N LYS A 225 4.01 -1.93 -5.53
CA LYS A 225 4.50 -2.43 -6.82
C LYS A 225 6.02 -2.56 -6.88
N PHE A 226 6.73 -1.95 -5.92
CA PHE A 226 8.18 -2.00 -5.79
C PHE A 226 8.67 -3.20 -4.96
N ARG A 227 7.77 -3.91 -4.27
CA ARG A 227 8.15 -5.11 -3.50
C ARG A 227 8.57 -6.23 -4.45
N THR A 228 9.83 -6.63 -4.35
CA THR A 228 10.43 -7.73 -5.12
C THR A 228 10.28 -9.10 -4.47
N ASN A 229 9.58 -9.18 -3.33
CA ASN A 229 9.48 -10.40 -2.54
C ASN A 229 8.68 -11.47 -3.32
N LYS A 230 9.39 -12.47 -3.86
CA LYS A 230 8.85 -13.44 -4.84
C LYS A 230 7.71 -14.33 -4.33
N TYR A 231 7.53 -14.43 -3.02
CA TYR A 231 6.69 -15.49 -2.42
C TYR A 231 5.29 -15.04 -1.98
N TYR A 232 5.06 -13.74 -1.75
CA TYR A 232 3.75 -13.24 -1.35
C TYR A 232 3.62 -11.74 -1.67
N SER A 233 3.10 -11.45 -2.87
CA SER A 233 2.81 -10.08 -3.31
C SER A 233 1.29 -9.83 -3.26
N LEU A 234 0.91 -8.66 -2.78
CA LEU A 234 -0.48 -8.16 -2.85
C LEU A 234 -0.69 -7.18 -4.01
N TYR A 235 0.35 -6.97 -4.82
CA TYR A 235 0.24 -6.20 -6.05
C TYR A 235 -0.41 -7.06 -7.14
N VAL A 236 -1.39 -6.50 -7.82
CA VAL A 236 -2.18 -7.13 -8.89
C VAL A 236 -1.95 -6.31 -10.18
N PRO A 237 -0.93 -6.67 -10.98
CA PRO A 237 -0.55 -5.89 -12.15
C PRO A 237 -1.67 -5.76 -13.17
N GLY A 238 -1.79 -4.58 -13.80
CA GLY A 238 -2.76 -4.33 -14.87
C GLY A 238 -4.20 -4.06 -14.41
N LEU A 239 -4.40 -3.89 -13.10
CA LEU A 239 -5.66 -3.48 -12.47
C LEU A 239 -5.55 -2.10 -11.80
N TYR A 240 -6.64 -1.64 -11.20
CA TYR A 240 -6.82 -0.27 -10.70
C TYR A 240 -6.39 -0.04 -9.25
N GLN A 241 -5.58 -0.92 -8.63
CA GLN A 241 -5.28 -0.80 -7.20
C GLN A 241 -4.77 0.59 -6.80
N GLY A 242 -5.37 1.19 -5.76
CA GLY A 242 -5.10 2.55 -5.32
C GLY A 242 -5.67 3.66 -6.22
N GLU A 243 -6.37 3.30 -7.29
CA GLU A 243 -6.96 4.18 -8.30
C GLU A 243 -8.40 3.75 -8.63
N TYR A 244 -9.05 4.44 -9.56
CA TYR A 244 -10.38 4.07 -10.06
C TYR A 244 -10.58 4.66 -11.46
N LYS A 245 -11.55 4.10 -12.18
CA LYS A 245 -12.01 4.53 -13.50
C LYS A 245 -13.28 5.36 -13.37
N ASP A 246 -13.22 6.63 -13.78
CA ASP A 246 -14.31 7.60 -13.89
C ASP A 246 -14.97 8.02 -12.55
N TYR A 247 -15.40 7.07 -11.72
CA TYR A 247 -16.05 7.29 -10.43
C TYR A 247 -15.95 6.08 -9.50
N ILE A 248 -16.19 6.31 -8.21
CA ILE A 248 -16.16 5.29 -7.16
C ILE A 248 -17.60 4.83 -6.87
N GLN A 249 -17.85 3.52 -6.96
CA GLN A 249 -19.12 2.92 -6.51
C GLN A 249 -19.01 2.31 -5.12
N ILE A 250 -17.82 1.86 -4.75
CA ILE A 250 -17.56 1.19 -3.48
C ILE A 250 -16.32 1.77 -2.86
N ILE A 251 -16.40 2.13 -1.58
CA ILE A 251 -15.27 2.59 -0.80
C ILE A 251 -15.18 1.81 0.50
N GLY A 252 -13.99 1.59 1.05
CA GLY A 252 -13.88 0.86 2.29
C GLY A 252 -12.46 0.70 2.80
N ASP A 253 -12.33 -0.15 3.81
CA ASP A 253 -11.05 -0.49 4.41
C ASP A 253 -11.01 -1.97 4.79
N LYS A 254 -9.87 -2.58 4.48
CA LYS A 254 -9.51 -3.91 4.96
C LYS A 254 -8.80 -3.73 6.30
N GLN A 255 -9.52 -4.01 7.39
CA GLN A 255 -8.99 -3.98 8.76
C GLN A 255 -8.97 -5.40 9.34
N ASP A 256 -7.79 -5.89 9.74
CA ASP A 256 -7.61 -7.27 10.23
C ASP A 256 -7.98 -7.44 11.71
N ASN A 257 -7.90 -6.36 12.51
CA ASN A 257 -8.02 -6.40 13.96
C ASN A 257 -9.24 -5.65 14.51
N LEU A 258 -10.23 -5.30 13.68
CA LEU A 258 -11.35 -4.47 14.14
C LEU A 258 -12.08 -5.06 15.36
N LEU A 259 -12.21 -6.39 15.41
CA LEU A 259 -12.85 -7.11 16.51
C LEU A 259 -11.99 -7.20 17.78
N VAL A 260 -10.68 -7.02 17.64
CA VAL A 260 -9.68 -7.05 18.72
C VAL A 260 -9.45 -5.64 19.25
N ASP A 261 -9.28 -4.66 18.36
CA ASP A 261 -9.01 -3.25 18.67
C ASP A 261 -10.19 -2.58 19.40
N TYR A 262 -11.40 -3.11 19.19
CA TYR A 262 -12.58 -2.74 19.94
C TYR A 262 -12.84 -3.76 21.04
N ASP A 263 -12.06 -3.64 22.12
CA ASP A 263 -12.25 -4.41 23.33
C ASP A 263 -13.29 -3.72 24.23
N GLU A 264 -14.44 -4.36 24.35
CA GLU A 264 -15.46 -4.03 25.33
C GLU A 264 -15.98 -5.37 25.85
N GLY A 265 -16.09 -5.51 27.19
CA GLY A 265 -16.45 -6.76 27.88
C GLY A 265 -17.83 -7.36 27.48
N ASP A 266 -18.53 -8.04 28.38
CA ASP A 266 -19.73 -8.82 28.00
C ASP A 266 -20.85 -8.03 27.27
N ASP A 267 -20.99 -6.72 27.51
CA ASP A 267 -21.93 -5.83 26.78
C ASP A 267 -21.37 -5.23 25.47
N GLY A 268 -20.08 -5.43 25.22
CA GLY A 268 -19.31 -4.79 24.16
C GLY A 268 -19.76 -5.14 22.74
N SER A 269 -20.32 -6.33 22.55
CA SER A 269 -20.86 -6.72 21.24
C SER A 269 -22.07 -5.87 20.82
N LYS A 270 -22.95 -5.52 21.77
CA LYS A 270 -24.13 -4.67 21.48
C LYS A 270 -23.70 -3.24 21.19
N ASN A 271 -22.76 -2.72 21.97
CA ASN A 271 -22.20 -1.39 21.77
C ASN A 271 -21.48 -1.30 20.41
N PHE A 272 -20.69 -2.31 20.05
CA PHE A 272 -20.03 -2.37 18.74
C PHE A 272 -21.03 -2.36 17.57
N ILE A 273 -22.12 -3.13 17.67
CA ILE A 273 -23.19 -3.11 16.67
C ILE A 273 -23.82 -1.72 16.55
N GLN A 274 -24.23 -1.12 17.68
CA GLN A 274 -24.83 0.22 17.69
C GLN A 274 -23.90 1.26 17.09
N MET A 275 -22.61 1.12 17.37
CA MET A 275 -21.58 1.99 16.84
C MET A 275 -21.36 1.81 15.34
N LEU A 276 -21.41 0.59 14.81
CA LEU A 276 -21.39 0.35 13.37
C LEU A 276 -22.63 0.94 12.67
N GLU A 277 -23.79 0.93 13.31
CA GLU A 277 -24.99 1.60 12.78
C GLU A 277 -24.84 3.14 12.84
N ARG A 278 -24.28 3.71 13.90
CA ARG A 278 -23.97 5.15 13.93
C ARG A 278 -22.90 5.54 12.90
N PHE A 279 -21.92 4.66 12.65
CA PHE A 279 -20.93 4.86 11.60
C PHE A 279 -21.57 4.81 10.22
N LYS A 280 -22.53 3.89 9.99
CA LYS A 280 -23.37 3.86 8.78
C LYS A 280 -24.05 5.21 8.56
N ASP A 281 -24.66 5.79 9.59
CA ASP A 281 -25.30 7.10 9.50
C ASP A 281 -24.30 8.21 9.17
N PHE A 282 -23.10 8.16 9.77
CA PHE A 282 -22.03 9.12 9.48
C PHE A 282 -21.54 9.06 8.03
N VAL A 283 -21.30 7.86 7.48
CA VAL A 283 -20.86 7.72 6.08
C VAL A 283 -22.00 8.02 5.11
N GLY A 284 -23.25 7.84 5.51
CA GLY A 284 -24.43 8.13 4.70
C GLY A 284 -24.70 7.10 3.59
N TYR A 285 -24.10 5.93 3.68
CA TYR A 285 -24.25 4.81 2.74
C TYR A 285 -24.47 3.51 3.49
N GLN A 286 -25.00 2.51 2.80
CA GLN A 286 -25.14 1.18 3.39
C GLN A 286 -23.75 0.59 3.68
N VAL A 287 -23.52 0.18 4.92
CA VAL A 287 -22.29 -0.53 5.31
C VAL A 287 -22.51 -2.03 5.09
N LYS A 288 -21.70 -2.61 4.21
CA LYS A 288 -21.63 -4.06 3.98
C LYS A 288 -20.32 -4.60 4.51
N PHE A 289 -20.31 -5.88 4.84
CA PHE A 289 -19.24 -6.52 5.57
C PHE A 289 -18.72 -7.74 4.84
N ILE A 290 -17.42 -7.95 4.91
CA ILE A 290 -16.76 -9.14 4.39
C ILE A 290 -16.07 -9.85 5.54
N HIS A 291 -16.36 -11.14 5.69
CA HIS A 291 -15.70 -12.04 6.63
C HIS A 291 -15.01 -13.16 5.85
N ILE A 292 -13.70 -13.28 6.05
CA ILE A 292 -12.90 -14.33 5.44
C ILE A 292 -12.58 -15.37 6.50
N VAL A 293 -12.94 -16.61 6.19
CA VAL A 293 -12.65 -17.80 7.00
C VAL A 293 -11.48 -18.52 6.38
N ARG A 294 -10.61 -19.08 7.20
CA ARG A 294 -9.54 -19.99 6.80
C ARG A 294 -9.57 -21.20 7.73
N ASN A 295 -8.96 -22.31 7.33
CA ASN A 295 -8.75 -23.43 8.26
C ASN A 295 -8.27 -22.92 9.64
N PRO A 296 -8.99 -23.23 10.74
CA PRO A 296 -8.71 -22.65 12.05
C PRO A 296 -7.31 -23.02 12.56
N PHE A 297 -6.84 -24.24 12.28
CA PHE A 297 -5.50 -24.68 12.64
C PHE A 297 -4.43 -23.85 11.92
N ASP A 298 -4.58 -23.65 10.61
CA ASP A 298 -3.64 -22.81 9.85
C ASP A 298 -3.68 -21.36 10.29
N ASN A 299 -4.86 -20.84 10.60
CA ASN A 299 -5.03 -19.47 11.02
C ASN A 299 -4.31 -19.21 12.34
N ILE A 300 -4.56 -20.05 13.35
CA ILE A 300 -3.92 -19.98 14.67
C ILE A 300 -2.40 -20.22 14.55
N ALA A 301 -1.97 -21.25 13.80
CA ALA A 301 -0.55 -21.49 13.57
C ALA A 301 0.14 -20.29 12.89
N THR A 302 -0.51 -19.67 11.91
CA THR A 302 0.05 -18.48 11.25
C THR A 302 0.16 -17.30 12.22
N VAL A 303 -0.80 -17.11 13.13
CA VAL A 303 -0.72 -16.06 14.17
C VAL A 303 0.47 -16.33 15.10
N LEU A 304 0.62 -17.56 15.60
CA LEU A 304 1.75 -17.97 16.44
C LEU A 304 3.09 -17.73 15.74
N LEU A 305 3.25 -18.25 14.51
CA LEU A 305 4.46 -18.10 13.71
C LEU A 305 4.79 -16.63 13.46
N TYR A 306 3.77 -15.79 13.19
CA TYR A 306 3.98 -14.35 13.02
C TYR A 306 4.39 -13.68 14.33
N ASN A 307 3.80 -14.05 15.47
CA ASN A 307 4.17 -13.47 16.77
C ASN A 307 5.61 -13.82 17.14
N ILE A 308 6.04 -15.05 16.88
CA ILE A 308 7.40 -15.51 17.14
C ILE A 308 8.41 -14.89 16.16
N SER A 309 8.09 -14.83 14.87
CA SER A 309 8.98 -14.27 13.83
C SER A 309 9.04 -12.74 13.82
N SER A 310 7.99 -12.03 14.25
CA SER A 310 8.05 -10.58 14.43
C SER A 310 8.98 -10.17 15.59
N ARG A 311 9.29 -11.11 16.50
CA ARG A 311 10.35 -10.96 17.51
C ARG A 311 11.76 -11.30 17.01
N ASN A 312 11.88 -12.05 15.90
CA ASN A 312 13.15 -12.46 15.29
C ASN A 312 13.01 -12.53 13.76
N GLN A 313 13.41 -11.45 13.05
CA GLN A 313 13.40 -11.29 11.59
C GLN A 313 13.39 -12.63 10.83
N MET A 314 12.24 -12.96 10.20
CA MET A 314 12.01 -14.10 9.30
C MET A 314 13.14 -15.15 9.24
N ILE A 315 13.31 -15.90 10.32
CA ILE A 315 14.13 -17.11 10.26
C ILE A 315 13.37 -18.07 9.34
N LYS A 316 14.06 -18.58 8.31
CA LYS A 316 13.64 -19.79 7.58
C LYS A 316 13.50 -20.91 8.60
N PHE A 317 12.31 -21.06 9.19
CA PHE A 317 12.07 -22.14 10.14
C PHE A 317 11.94 -23.44 9.35
N GLY A 318 13.03 -24.21 9.34
CA GLY A 318 13.04 -25.62 8.93
C GLY A 318 12.66 -26.57 10.07
N GLY A 319 12.08 -26.06 11.16
CA GLY A 319 11.74 -26.82 12.36
C GLY A 319 10.32 -26.53 12.85
N ILE A 320 9.74 -27.49 13.58
CA ILE A 320 8.41 -27.40 14.18
C ILE A 320 8.50 -26.54 15.44
N ILE A 321 7.62 -25.54 15.56
CA ILE A 321 7.53 -24.70 16.75
C ILE A 321 6.74 -25.42 17.84
N ASN A 322 7.35 -25.59 19.02
CA ASN A 322 6.69 -26.14 20.21
C ASN A 322 6.54 -25.03 21.27
N GLN A 323 5.33 -24.47 21.38
CA GLN A 323 4.97 -23.39 22.31
C GLN A 323 3.51 -23.58 22.80
N PRO A 324 3.21 -24.62 23.60
CA PRO A 324 1.85 -25.06 23.85
C PRO A 324 1.03 -24.04 24.64
N GLU A 325 1.62 -23.34 25.62
CA GLU A 325 0.92 -22.32 26.41
C GLU A 325 0.49 -21.11 25.56
N ILE A 326 1.40 -20.63 24.69
CA ILE A 326 1.13 -19.51 23.76
C ILE A 326 0.16 -19.94 22.67
N LEU A 327 0.29 -21.17 22.17
CA LEU A 327 -0.66 -21.73 21.21
C LEU A 327 -2.08 -21.75 21.81
N LEU A 328 -2.22 -22.26 23.03
CA LEU A 328 -3.50 -22.34 23.72
C LEU A 328 -4.11 -20.96 24.02
N SER A 329 -3.29 -19.94 24.28
CA SER A 329 -3.82 -18.57 24.40
C SER A 329 -4.41 -18.06 23.08
N PHE A 330 -3.74 -18.30 21.95
CA PHE A 330 -4.27 -17.96 20.64
C PHE A 330 -5.53 -18.76 20.26
N VAL A 331 -5.62 -20.03 20.65
CA VAL A 331 -6.85 -20.83 20.49
C VAL A 331 -8.02 -20.13 21.21
N LYS A 332 -7.82 -19.71 22.47
CA LYS A 332 -8.86 -19.04 23.26
C LYS A 332 -9.26 -17.68 22.66
N GLU A 333 -8.29 -16.85 22.28
CA GLU A 333 -8.54 -15.57 21.61
C GLU A 333 -9.34 -15.74 20.32
N GLN A 334 -8.99 -16.76 19.53
CA GLN A 334 -9.70 -17.07 18.29
C GLN A 334 -11.17 -17.42 18.54
N PHE A 335 -11.49 -18.12 19.63
CA PHE A 335 -12.87 -18.49 19.96
C PHE A 335 -13.71 -17.29 20.34
N VAL A 336 -13.14 -16.32 21.05
CA VAL A 336 -13.80 -15.04 21.33
C VAL A 336 -14.19 -14.35 20.01
N MET A 337 -13.30 -14.39 19.01
CA MET A 337 -13.58 -13.82 17.69
C MET A 337 -14.66 -14.60 16.92
N TYR A 338 -14.67 -15.94 17.00
CA TYR A 338 -15.73 -16.76 16.40
C TYR A 338 -17.11 -16.47 17.00
N GLU A 339 -17.19 -16.32 18.32
CA GLU A 339 -18.43 -15.98 18.99
C GLU A 339 -18.95 -14.60 18.56
N LYS A 340 -18.06 -13.59 18.53
CA LYS A 340 -18.39 -12.24 18.03
C LYS A 340 -18.92 -12.30 16.59
N ILE A 341 -18.23 -13.00 15.69
CA ILE A 341 -18.65 -13.16 14.30
C ILE A 341 -20.02 -13.84 14.20
N GLN A 342 -20.29 -14.91 14.96
CA GLN A 342 -21.59 -15.57 14.89
C GLN A 342 -22.74 -14.64 15.31
N ARG A 343 -22.53 -13.81 16.34
CA ARG A 343 -23.48 -12.77 16.74
C ARG A 343 -23.70 -11.76 15.60
N TYR A 344 -22.63 -11.32 14.94
CA TYR A 344 -22.72 -10.38 13.81
C TYR A 344 -23.36 -10.97 12.56
N MET A 345 -23.15 -12.26 12.27
CA MET A 345 -23.85 -12.97 11.20
C MET A 345 -25.36 -12.97 11.43
N LYS A 346 -25.80 -13.21 12.67
CA LYS A 346 -27.22 -13.16 13.02
C LYS A 346 -27.81 -11.75 12.88
N TYR A 347 -27.06 -10.73 13.28
CA TYR A 347 -27.55 -9.34 13.27
C TYR A 347 -27.54 -8.71 11.87
N PHE A 348 -26.42 -8.83 11.14
CA PHE A 348 -26.25 -8.16 9.85
C PHE A 348 -26.87 -8.95 8.68
N GLY A 349 -27.10 -10.26 8.84
CA GLY A 349 -27.71 -11.10 7.81
C GLY A 349 -27.00 -10.95 6.47
N GLU A 350 -27.76 -10.59 5.43
CA GLU A 350 -27.26 -10.44 4.05
C GLU A 350 -26.23 -9.32 3.88
N ARG A 351 -26.09 -8.39 4.85
CA ARG A 351 -25.02 -7.39 4.84
C ARG A 351 -23.64 -7.98 5.15
N LEU A 352 -23.54 -9.19 5.69
CA LEU A 352 -22.27 -9.85 5.99
C LEU A 352 -22.04 -11.04 5.06
N LEU A 353 -21.11 -10.89 4.12
CA LEU A 353 -20.66 -11.97 3.25
C LEU A 353 -19.53 -12.76 3.91
N THR A 354 -19.78 -14.04 4.17
CA THR A 354 -18.75 -14.99 4.59
C THR A 354 -18.19 -15.76 3.40
N LEU A 355 -16.87 -15.79 3.26
CA LEU A 355 -16.13 -16.51 2.22
C LEU A 355 -15.01 -17.34 2.83
N ASN A 356 -14.67 -18.48 2.21
CA ASN A 356 -13.54 -19.31 2.64
C ASN A 356 -12.31 -19.01 1.81
N HIS A 357 -11.16 -18.89 2.46
CA HIS A 357 -9.88 -18.61 1.86
C HIS A 357 -9.50 -19.65 0.80
N GLU A 358 -9.79 -20.91 1.07
CA GLU A 358 -9.51 -22.04 0.19
C GLU A 358 -10.35 -22.00 -1.09
N ASP A 359 -11.54 -21.37 -1.05
CA ASP A 359 -12.39 -21.14 -2.24
C ASP A 359 -11.79 -20.07 -3.17
N LEU A 360 -11.02 -19.10 -2.64
CA LEU A 360 -10.30 -18.13 -3.46
C LEU A 360 -9.27 -18.82 -4.34
N ILE A 361 -8.63 -19.88 -3.85
CA ILE A 361 -7.54 -20.58 -4.51
C ILE A 361 -8.09 -21.60 -5.52
N SER A 362 -9.06 -22.41 -5.07
CA SER A 362 -9.67 -23.46 -5.89
C SER A 362 -10.59 -22.91 -6.99
N GLU A 363 -11.36 -21.85 -6.69
CA GLU A 363 -12.37 -21.29 -7.60
C GLU A 363 -12.33 -19.74 -7.62
N PRO A 364 -11.18 -19.13 -7.98
CA PRO A 364 -10.95 -17.69 -7.83
C PRO A 364 -11.99 -16.83 -8.55
N THR A 365 -12.40 -17.22 -9.75
CA THR A 365 -13.39 -16.47 -10.54
C THR A 365 -14.76 -16.48 -9.86
N LEU A 366 -15.19 -17.62 -9.30
CA LEU A 366 -16.46 -17.70 -8.59
C LEU A 366 -16.40 -16.92 -7.28
N PHE A 367 -15.30 -17.02 -6.54
CA PHE A 367 -15.05 -16.25 -5.33
C PHE A 367 -15.18 -14.74 -5.59
N ILE A 368 -14.48 -14.23 -6.61
CA ILE A 368 -14.52 -12.80 -6.96
C ILE A 368 -15.91 -12.38 -7.41
N LYS A 369 -16.61 -13.18 -8.22
CA LYS A 369 -18.00 -12.91 -8.61
C LYS A 369 -18.94 -12.80 -7.41
N ARG A 370 -18.78 -13.65 -6.39
CA ARG A 370 -19.59 -13.56 -5.16
C ARG A 370 -19.37 -12.22 -4.44
N MET A 371 -18.14 -11.73 -4.39
CA MET A 371 -17.86 -10.40 -3.83
C MET A 371 -18.52 -9.29 -4.65
N CYS A 372 -18.40 -9.34 -5.98
CA CYS A 372 -19.02 -8.35 -6.87
C CYS A 372 -20.53 -8.29 -6.70
N ASN A 373 -21.18 -9.47 -6.64
CA ASN A 373 -22.61 -9.60 -6.43
C ASN A 373 -23.03 -9.02 -5.08
N HIS A 374 -22.31 -9.37 -4.01
CA HIS A 374 -22.59 -8.84 -2.68
C HIS A 374 -22.46 -7.30 -2.61
N MET A 375 -21.48 -6.72 -3.33
CA MET A 375 -21.31 -5.28 -3.42
C MET A 375 -22.25 -4.59 -4.42
N GLU A 376 -23.03 -5.36 -5.19
CA GLU A 376 -23.95 -4.88 -6.24
C GLU A 376 -23.24 -4.06 -7.33
N ILE A 377 -22.09 -4.56 -7.78
CA ILE A 377 -21.28 -3.97 -8.86
C ILE A 377 -21.09 -4.95 -10.00
N TYR A 378 -20.90 -4.40 -11.20
CA TYR A 378 -20.61 -5.18 -12.38
C TYR A 378 -19.13 -5.57 -12.43
N CYS A 379 -18.84 -6.87 -12.51
CA CYS A 379 -17.47 -7.35 -12.69
C CYS A 379 -17.21 -7.78 -14.14
N GLY A 380 -16.49 -6.93 -14.85
CA GLY A 380 -16.13 -7.16 -16.25
C GLY A 380 -15.18 -8.34 -16.43
N LYS A 381 -15.25 -8.96 -17.62
CA LYS A 381 -14.43 -10.15 -17.98
C LYS A 381 -12.93 -9.90 -17.82
N TYR A 382 -12.45 -8.71 -18.17
CA TYR A 382 -11.05 -8.33 -18.04
C TYR A 382 -10.59 -8.35 -16.57
N TYR A 383 -11.32 -7.62 -15.70
CA TYR A 383 -11.05 -7.61 -14.26
C TYR A 383 -11.05 -9.02 -13.68
N LEU A 384 -12.10 -9.82 -13.95
CA LEU A 384 -12.20 -11.19 -13.44
C LEU A 384 -11.01 -12.05 -13.87
N LYS A 385 -10.61 -11.98 -15.14
CA LYS A 385 -9.47 -12.74 -15.67
C LYS A 385 -8.17 -12.38 -14.95
N ILE A 386 -7.82 -11.09 -14.89
CA ILE A 386 -6.56 -10.65 -14.29
C ILE A 386 -6.54 -10.89 -12.78
N ALA A 387 -7.64 -10.56 -12.09
CA ALA A 387 -7.76 -10.76 -10.65
C ALA A 387 -7.66 -12.24 -10.27
N SER A 388 -8.34 -13.14 -11.01
CA SER A 388 -8.25 -14.58 -10.77
C SER A 388 -6.85 -15.14 -11.02
N ASN A 389 -6.19 -14.71 -12.11
CA ASN A 389 -4.84 -15.16 -12.45
C ASN A 389 -3.76 -14.66 -11.48
N SER A 390 -4.08 -13.68 -10.62
CA SER A 390 -3.15 -13.12 -9.64
C SER A 390 -3.25 -13.81 -8.28
N VAL A 391 -4.18 -14.76 -8.12
CA VAL A 391 -4.26 -15.60 -6.94
C VAL A 391 -3.12 -16.63 -7.00
N PHE A 392 -2.49 -16.87 -5.87
CA PHE A 392 -1.43 -17.86 -5.72
C PHE A 392 -1.97 -19.29 -5.90
N SER A 393 -1.10 -20.24 -6.26
CA SER A 393 -1.52 -21.60 -6.62
C SER A 393 -1.99 -22.44 -5.44
N ASP A 394 -1.47 -22.21 -4.24
CA ASP A 394 -1.67 -23.10 -3.09
C ASP A 394 -1.80 -22.37 -1.76
N ALA A 395 -2.70 -22.88 -0.90
CA ALA A 395 -2.83 -22.40 0.47
C ALA A 395 -1.61 -22.82 1.31
N THR A 396 -1.06 -21.89 2.08
CA THR A 396 -0.06 -22.26 3.09
C THR A 396 -0.71 -23.10 4.19
N LYS A 397 -0.17 -24.30 4.44
CA LYS A 397 -0.59 -25.20 5.53
C LYS A 397 0.26 -25.00 6.79
N SER A 398 0.18 -23.81 7.38
CA SER A 398 0.98 -23.41 8.55
C SER A 398 0.83 -24.36 9.74
N ARG A 399 -0.28 -25.09 9.85
CA ARG A 399 -0.54 -26.06 10.92
C ARG A 399 0.54 -27.12 11.06
N HIS A 400 1.24 -27.49 9.98
CA HIS A 400 2.33 -28.48 10.02
C HIS A 400 3.68 -27.91 10.48
N SER A 401 3.75 -26.60 10.75
CA SER A 401 4.95 -25.94 11.29
C SER A 401 4.88 -25.72 12.81
N VAL A 402 3.84 -26.24 13.47
CA VAL A 402 3.59 -26.10 14.91
C VAL A 402 3.29 -27.47 15.52
N GLU A 403 3.78 -27.72 16.72
CA GLU A 403 3.44 -28.89 17.52
C GLU A 403 2.12 -28.65 18.23
N TRP A 404 1.15 -29.53 17.97
CA TRP A 404 -0.20 -29.44 18.52
C TRP A 404 -0.36 -30.44 19.66
N ASP A 405 -0.75 -29.95 20.83
CA ASP A 405 -1.23 -30.83 21.88
C ASP A 405 -2.66 -31.31 21.58
N GLN A 406 -2.99 -32.53 22.05
CA GLN A 406 -4.30 -33.14 21.80
C GLN A 406 -5.46 -32.33 22.39
N HIS A 407 -5.22 -31.60 23.47
CA HIS A 407 -6.23 -30.77 24.10
C HIS A 407 -6.62 -29.59 23.20
N ALA A 408 -5.67 -28.88 22.62
CA ALA A 408 -5.86 -27.81 21.66
C ALA A 408 -6.57 -28.30 20.39
N ILE A 409 -6.20 -29.48 19.87
CA ILE A 409 -6.90 -30.10 18.74
C ILE A 409 -8.38 -30.32 19.09
N THR A 410 -8.64 -30.97 20.22
CA THR A 410 -10.01 -31.27 20.68
C THR A 410 -10.84 -30.00 20.88
N MET A 411 -10.24 -28.93 21.42
CA MET A 411 -10.90 -27.63 21.54
C MET A 411 -11.31 -27.08 20.16
N ILE A 412 -10.39 -27.07 19.19
CA ILE A 412 -10.66 -26.53 17.85
C ILE A 412 -11.73 -27.35 17.14
N GLU A 413 -11.66 -28.68 17.23
CA GLU A 413 -12.69 -29.57 16.66
C GLU A 413 -14.07 -29.32 17.27
N SER A 414 -14.13 -29.08 18.59
CA SER A 414 -15.38 -28.68 19.24
C SER A 414 -15.90 -27.33 18.70
N ALA A 415 -15.03 -26.35 18.49
CA ALA A 415 -15.43 -25.08 17.87
C ALA A 415 -15.92 -25.27 16.42
N ILE A 416 -15.26 -26.10 15.62
CA ILE A 416 -15.68 -26.42 14.26
C ILE A 416 -17.12 -26.94 14.23
N GLN A 417 -17.52 -27.75 15.20
CA GLN A 417 -18.90 -28.27 15.29
C GLN A 417 -19.92 -27.20 15.71
N ASN A 418 -19.49 -26.19 16.47
CA ASN A 418 -20.38 -25.16 17.03
C ASN A 418 -20.62 -23.98 16.07
N TYR A 419 -19.68 -23.69 15.18
CA TYR A 419 -19.73 -22.54 14.28
C TYR A 419 -19.94 -22.97 12.83
N THR A 420 -21.12 -22.69 12.26
CA THR A 420 -21.51 -23.16 10.92
C THR A 420 -20.56 -22.75 9.79
N PHE A 421 -19.89 -21.61 9.93
CA PHE A 421 -18.90 -21.14 8.96
C PHE A 421 -17.56 -21.90 9.02
N LEU A 422 -17.36 -22.76 10.03
CA LEU A 422 -16.18 -23.62 10.17
C LEU A 422 -16.44 -25.09 9.79
N ASN A 423 -17.70 -25.51 9.62
CA ASN A 423 -18.10 -26.92 9.48
C ASN A 423 -17.37 -27.73 8.38
N ARG A 424 -16.74 -27.07 7.40
CA ARG A 424 -16.00 -27.73 6.32
C ARG A 424 -14.58 -28.15 6.71
N TYR A 425 -14.03 -27.60 7.78
CA TYR A 425 -12.63 -27.80 8.15
C TYR A 425 -12.45 -28.99 9.08
N THR A 426 -11.26 -29.57 8.97
CA THR A 426 -10.68 -30.55 9.88
C THR A 426 -9.21 -30.19 10.03
N PHE A 427 -8.45 -30.97 10.80
CA PHE A 427 -7.00 -30.80 10.80
C PHE A 427 -6.37 -31.05 9.41
N GLU A 428 -6.96 -31.92 8.59
CA GLU A 428 -6.34 -32.38 7.34
C GLU A 428 -6.69 -31.55 6.10
N ASN A 429 -7.84 -30.88 6.07
CA ASN A 429 -8.35 -30.20 4.88
C ASN A 429 -8.42 -28.68 4.98
#